data_AF-A0A935MF95-F1
#
_entry.id   AF-A0A935MF95-F1
#
_cell.length_a   1.000
_cell.length_b   1.000
_cell.length_c   1.000
_cell.angle_alpha   90.00
_cell.angle_beta   90.00
_cell.angle_gamma   90.00
#
_symmetry.space_group_name_H-M   'P 1'
#
loop_
_entity.id
_entity.type
_entity.pdbx_description
1 polymer ?
#
loop_
_entity_poly.entity_id
_entity_poly.type
_entity_poly.pdbx_seq_one_letter_code
_entity_poly.pdbx_strand_id
1 'polypeptide(L)'
;MLLLLALTIACSGAVFTRDISEALGTGFKPASANPPPGPDRYTFISVQYTAYEWYLATWKDQVPLCSLITDHEGMPLPGEVYRDCGETIYEKWIVQKPCMATNKRTCTGFYISPVRNYPAEKEVPAELEPAAAWVSLEGCEPVLSTSTNICEIAPTLVITGQEPLPGESIIRIEGTYDGASFNCDGTDTCKFEIPSTDEDGAKVEFWAFSSYGDSSLIYSAMVRVQKVDEGDPDQLYWYADVISTQWTGEAVATCSGAWKVFPPIGGAPTWLTTPKLSEELSSDIPYTYLAANLIQQGVVDASSCADGGLAPGGGANQCGLELARPAVTEWQNQFDDLILTTAEQTSVPARLLKNLFARESQFWPGNYQGMDDAGLGQLTEDGADTTLFWNSSFYEQFCPFVLSEETCGNGYIHIQEEERLQLRRALVGSVNATCENCPLRIDLPQANYSVGVFAHTMIANCEQTGQVIENYTGQIAGEVASYENLWKFTLVNYNAGGGCLAEALTYALGSELELTWENVSPFLVGACSGAVDYVNDISQ
;
A
#
# COMPACT_ATOMS: atom_id res chain seq x y z
N MET A 1 -35.81 -56.61 -33.66
CA MET A 1 -35.37 -56.77 -35.06
C MET A 1 -34.55 -55.52 -35.39
N LEU A 2 -33.30 -55.45 -34.93
CA LEU A 2 -32.07 -55.86 -35.63
C LEU A 2 -31.86 -55.07 -36.93
N LEU A 3 -30.98 -54.06 -36.88
CA LEU A 3 -29.73 -53.91 -37.67
C LEU A 3 -29.19 -52.46 -37.43
N LEU A 4 -28.10 -52.29 -36.69
CA LEU A 4 -26.69 -52.27 -37.13
C LEU A 4 -26.29 -51.01 -37.92
N LEU A 5 -25.63 -50.07 -37.24
CA LEU A 5 -24.45 -49.39 -37.77
C LEU A 5 -23.52 -49.04 -36.60
N ALA A 6 -22.42 -49.76 -36.49
CA ALA A 6 -21.32 -49.47 -35.57
C ALA A 6 -20.37 -48.49 -36.26
N LEU A 7 -20.13 -47.33 -35.65
CA LEU A 7 -18.99 -46.48 -35.97
C LEU A 7 -18.06 -46.49 -34.75
N THR A 8 -16.95 -47.21 -34.90
CA THR A 8 -15.81 -47.15 -33.98
C THR A 8 -15.05 -45.85 -34.24
N ILE A 9 -15.19 -44.87 -33.34
CA ILE A 9 -14.24 -43.75 -33.24
C ILE A 9 -13.29 -44.12 -32.11
N ALA A 10 -12.11 -44.63 -32.48
CA ALA A 10 -10.96 -44.65 -31.60
C ALA A 10 -10.41 -43.22 -31.50
N CYS A 11 -10.89 -42.47 -30.51
CA CYS A 11 -10.21 -41.24 -30.09
C CYS A 11 -9.04 -41.66 -29.19
N SER A 12 -7.85 -41.60 -29.77
CA SER A 12 -6.57 -41.59 -29.09
C SER A 12 -6.56 -40.42 -28.09
N GLY A 13 -7.00 -40.67 -26.86
CA GLY A 13 -6.80 -39.78 -25.73
C GLY A 13 -5.33 -39.81 -25.29
N ALA A 14 -4.43 -39.28 -26.11
CA ALA A 14 -3.13 -38.84 -25.66
C ALA A 14 -3.31 -37.38 -25.24
N VAL A 15 -3.83 -37.19 -24.02
CA VAL A 15 -3.64 -35.94 -23.30
C VAL A 15 -2.13 -35.87 -23.07
N PHE A 16 -1.44 -34.99 -23.79
CA PHE A 16 -0.07 -34.59 -23.45
C PHE A 16 -0.16 -33.74 -22.18
N THR A 17 -0.38 -34.37 -21.02
CA THR A 17 0.16 -33.85 -19.77
C THR A 17 1.67 -34.06 -19.89
N ARG A 18 2.40 -33.04 -20.32
CA ARG A 18 3.82 -32.98 -19.97
C ARG A 18 3.84 -32.95 -18.44
N ASP A 19 4.42 -33.96 -17.82
CA ASP A 19 4.68 -33.96 -16.39
C ASP A 19 5.51 -32.71 -16.08
N ILE A 20 4.91 -31.74 -15.37
CA ILE A 20 5.57 -30.52 -14.90
C ILE A 20 6.83 -30.89 -14.08
N SER A 21 6.83 -32.08 -13.48
CA SER A 21 7.98 -32.69 -12.78
C SER A 21 9.21 -32.92 -13.66
N GLU A 22 9.08 -33.05 -14.98
CA GLU A 22 10.23 -33.18 -15.89
C GLU A 22 10.88 -31.83 -16.22
N ALA A 23 10.11 -30.73 -16.16
CA ALA A 23 10.59 -29.38 -16.47
C ALA A 23 11.23 -28.69 -15.25
N LEU A 24 10.78 -29.00 -14.03
CA LEU A 24 11.20 -28.33 -12.79
C LEU A 24 12.38 -29.00 -12.06
N GLY A 25 12.99 -30.03 -12.65
CA GLY A 25 14.07 -30.81 -12.01
C GLY A 25 13.59 -31.70 -10.85
N THR A 26 14.52 -32.49 -10.30
CA THR A 26 14.25 -33.58 -9.33
C THR A 26 13.81 -33.15 -7.92
N GLY A 27 13.40 -31.89 -7.73
CA GLY A 27 13.10 -31.29 -6.41
C GLY A 27 11.62 -31.26 -6.02
N PHE A 28 10.70 -31.39 -6.98
CA PHE A 28 9.27 -31.20 -6.74
C PHE A 28 8.57 -32.53 -6.39
N LYS A 29 7.77 -32.53 -5.32
CA LYS A 29 7.04 -33.70 -4.83
C LYS A 29 5.57 -33.36 -4.64
N PRO A 30 4.66 -34.36 -4.70
CA PRO A 30 3.27 -34.15 -4.31
C PRO A 30 3.18 -33.64 -2.87
N ALA A 31 2.26 -32.70 -2.63
CA ALA A 31 2.16 -31.94 -1.40
C ALA A 31 2.07 -32.83 -0.14
N SER A 32 2.96 -32.56 0.81
CA SER A 32 2.90 -33.10 2.17
C SER A 32 1.96 -32.22 3.01
N ALA A 33 0.99 -32.85 3.69
CA ALA A 33 -0.20 -32.20 4.24
C ALA A 33 -0.04 -31.60 5.65
N ASN A 34 1.17 -31.25 6.10
CA ASN A 34 1.33 -30.61 7.40
C ASN A 34 1.49 -29.09 7.20
N PRO A 35 0.49 -28.27 7.56
CA PRO A 35 0.64 -26.82 7.51
C PRO A 35 1.78 -26.39 8.45
N PRO A 36 2.48 -25.29 8.12
CA PRO A 36 3.49 -24.74 9.02
C PRO A 36 2.89 -24.48 10.41
N PRO A 37 3.64 -24.71 11.50
CA PRO A 37 3.17 -24.48 12.86
C PRO A 37 2.82 -23.01 13.12
N GLY A 38 3.35 -22.10 12.30
CA GLY A 38 3.19 -20.65 12.45
C GLY A 38 4.20 -20.08 13.45
N PRO A 39 4.26 -18.75 13.56
CA PRO A 39 5.07 -18.10 14.59
C PRO A 39 4.39 -18.31 15.95
N ASP A 40 5.08 -18.97 16.87
CA ASP A 40 4.64 -19.20 18.25
C ASP A 40 5.84 -19.09 19.19
N ARG A 41 6.35 -17.87 19.33
CA ARG A 41 7.59 -17.57 20.07
C ARG A 41 7.38 -16.46 21.09
N TYR A 42 7.67 -16.79 22.34
CA TYR A 42 7.59 -15.86 23.45
C TYR A 42 8.74 -16.08 24.43
N THR A 43 9.10 -15.03 25.15
CA THR A 43 10.00 -15.09 26.30
C THR A 43 9.32 -14.49 27.52
N PHE A 44 9.86 -14.74 28.70
CA PHE A 44 9.38 -14.09 29.92
C PHE A 44 10.32 -12.95 30.29
N ILE A 45 9.77 -11.74 30.37
CA ILE A 45 10.50 -10.59 30.91
C ILE A 45 10.14 -10.42 32.38
N SER A 46 11.16 -10.22 33.22
CA SER A 46 10.94 -9.84 34.63
C SER A 46 10.66 -8.35 34.70
N VAL A 47 9.45 -7.99 35.09
CA VAL A 47 9.04 -6.60 35.29
C VAL A 47 9.00 -6.33 36.79
N GLN A 48 9.77 -5.32 37.21
CA GLN A 48 9.69 -4.81 38.58
C GLN A 48 8.41 -4.01 38.76
N TYR A 49 7.68 -4.29 39.82
CA TYR A 49 6.50 -3.54 40.22
C TYR A 49 6.47 -3.36 41.73
N THR A 50 5.65 -2.41 42.21
CA THR A 50 5.40 -2.28 43.64
C THR A 50 4.22 -3.16 44.00
N ALA A 51 4.47 -4.22 44.78
CA ALA A 51 3.41 -5.07 45.30
C ALA A 51 2.76 -4.40 46.51
N TYR A 52 1.43 -4.30 46.51
CA TYR A 52 0.65 -3.83 47.64
C TYR A 52 -0.04 -5.03 48.29
N GLU A 53 0.36 -5.34 49.52
CA GLU A 53 -0.19 -6.46 50.28
C GLU A 53 -1.35 -5.98 51.16
N TRP A 54 -2.47 -6.70 51.08
CA TRP A 54 -3.70 -6.40 51.79
C TRP A 54 -4.19 -7.63 52.55
N TYR A 55 -4.80 -7.43 53.71
CA TYR A 55 -5.57 -8.49 54.36
C TYR A 55 -7.06 -8.25 54.21
N LEU A 56 -7.78 -9.30 53.81
CA LEU A 56 -9.22 -9.36 53.97
C LEU A 56 -9.54 -10.13 55.26
N ALA A 57 -10.15 -9.43 56.20
CA ALA A 57 -10.39 -9.91 57.57
C ALA A 57 -11.85 -9.75 57.97
N THR A 58 -12.31 -10.56 58.94
CA THR A 58 -13.67 -10.43 59.46
C THR A 58 -13.80 -9.21 60.38
N TRP A 59 -14.89 -8.47 60.26
CA TRP A 59 -15.16 -7.32 61.15
C TRP A 59 -15.24 -7.70 62.63
N LYS A 60 -15.91 -8.83 62.90
CA LYS A 60 -16.22 -9.31 64.26
C LYS A 60 -14.98 -9.74 65.03
N ASP A 61 -14.20 -10.64 64.44
CA ASP A 61 -13.09 -11.30 65.12
C ASP A 61 -11.73 -10.69 64.75
N GLN A 62 -11.68 -9.81 63.75
CA GLN A 62 -10.46 -9.17 63.23
C GLN A 62 -9.38 -10.18 62.81
N VAL A 63 -9.83 -11.36 62.38
CA VAL A 63 -8.96 -12.44 61.91
C VAL A 63 -8.77 -12.31 60.39
N PRO A 64 -7.52 -12.22 59.89
CA PRO A 64 -7.22 -12.31 58.47
C PRO A 64 -7.65 -13.66 57.91
N LEU A 65 -8.39 -13.64 56.80
CA LEU A 65 -8.85 -14.84 56.10
C LEU A 65 -7.94 -15.19 54.92
N CYS A 66 -7.45 -14.18 54.22
CA CYS A 66 -6.56 -14.29 53.06
C CYS A 66 -5.69 -13.03 52.94
N SER A 67 -4.56 -13.17 52.25
CA SER A 67 -3.72 -12.06 51.80
C SER A 67 -3.99 -11.83 50.31
N LEU A 68 -4.05 -10.58 49.89
CA LEU A 68 -4.16 -10.17 48.49
C LEU A 68 -2.92 -9.37 48.10
N ILE A 69 -2.43 -9.61 46.89
CA ILE A 69 -1.30 -8.86 46.35
C ILE A 69 -1.77 -8.19 45.06
N THR A 70 -1.73 -6.86 45.05
CA THR A 70 -2.10 -6.05 43.89
C THR A 70 -0.86 -5.36 43.33
N ASP A 71 -0.86 -5.11 42.01
CA ASP A 71 0.19 -4.38 41.31
C ASP A 71 -0.17 -2.91 41.04
N HIS A 72 -1.22 -2.43 41.70
CA HIS A 72 -1.71 -1.05 41.62
C HIS A 72 -2.01 -0.47 43.00
N GLU A 73 -1.99 0.86 43.09
CA GLU A 73 -2.45 1.60 44.26
C GLU A 73 -3.97 1.58 44.40
N GLY A 74 -4.46 1.68 45.65
CA GLY A 74 -5.88 1.66 45.96
C GLY A 74 -6.40 0.30 46.41
N MET A 75 -7.71 0.21 46.67
CA MET A 75 -8.32 -1.03 47.16
C MET A 75 -8.27 -2.13 46.09
N PRO A 76 -8.05 -3.41 46.47
CA PRO A 76 -8.14 -4.54 45.56
C PRO A 76 -9.45 -4.59 44.78
N LEU A 77 -9.35 -4.91 43.50
CA LEU A 77 -10.48 -5.09 42.60
C LEU A 77 -11.23 -6.40 42.93
N PRO A 78 -12.53 -6.49 42.60
CA PRO A 78 -13.29 -7.70 42.84
C PRO A 78 -12.68 -8.97 42.24
N GLY A 79 -12.09 -8.89 41.05
CA GLY A 79 -11.39 -10.03 40.42
C GLY A 79 -10.18 -10.52 41.21
N GLU A 80 -9.47 -9.63 41.92
CA GLU A 80 -8.32 -9.99 42.75
C GLU A 80 -8.75 -10.68 44.04
N VAL A 81 -9.86 -10.23 44.64
CA VAL A 81 -10.49 -10.93 45.77
C VAL A 81 -10.93 -12.32 45.36
N TYR A 82 -11.52 -12.48 44.18
CA TYR A 82 -11.86 -13.80 43.64
C TYR A 82 -10.62 -14.68 43.47
N ARG A 83 -9.57 -14.16 42.84
CA ARG A 83 -8.31 -14.87 42.56
C ARG A 83 -7.60 -15.33 43.84
N ASP A 84 -7.42 -14.43 44.82
CA ASP A 84 -6.54 -14.65 45.97
C ASP A 84 -7.29 -15.22 47.19
N CYS A 85 -8.58 -14.95 47.32
CA CYS A 85 -9.42 -15.40 48.46
C CYS A 85 -10.46 -16.46 48.09
N GLY A 86 -10.66 -16.73 46.79
CA GLY A 86 -11.58 -17.74 46.28
C GLY A 86 -13.05 -17.30 46.21
N GLU A 87 -13.81 -18.04 45.42
CA GLU A 87 -15.22 -17.77 45.08
C GLU A 87 -16.11 -17.56 46.31
N THR A 88 -16.05 -18.45 47.31
CA THR A 88 -16.93 -18.38 48.49
C THR A 88 -16.75 -17.09 49.30
N ILE A 89 -15.52 -16.58 49.39
CA ILE A 89 -15.24 -15.34 50.10
C ILE A 89 -15.67 -14.15 49.23
N TYR A 90 -15.33 -14.19 47.94
CA TYR A 90 -15.72 -13.19 46.96
C TYR A 90 -17.24 -12.96 46.91
N GLU A 91 -18.04 -14.01 46.78
CA GLU A 91 -19.50 -13.92 46.69
C GLU A 91 -20.11 -13.26 47.94
N LYS A 92 -19.58 -13.59 49.12
CA LYS A 92 -20.03 -12.98 50.38
C LYS A 92 -19.56 -11.54 50.52
N TRP A 93 -18.37 -11.22 50.02
CA TRP A 93 -17.77 -9.89 50.09
C TRP A 93 -18.44 -8.91 49.14
N ILE A 94 -18.72 -9.29 47.89
CA ILE A 94 -19.25 -8.37 46.87
C ILE A 94 -20.68 -7.90 47.16
N VAL A 95 -21.48 -8.74 47.83
CA VAL A 95 -22.87 -8.43 48.21
C VAL A 95 -23.01 -7.87 49.62
N GLN A 96 -21.91 -7.76 50.37
CA GLN A 96 -21.98 -7.31 51.76
C GLN A 96 -22.37 -5.83 51.84
N LYS A 97 -23.13 -5.47 52.87
CA LYS A 97 -23.46 -4.06 53.14
C LYS A 97 -22.27 -3.38 53.83
N PRO A 98 -22.04 -2.08 53.59
CA PRO A 98 -20.98 -1.33 54.26
C PRO A 98 -21.21 -1.28 55.78
N CYS A 99 -20.13 -1.39 56.56
CA CYS A 99 -20.17 -1.31 58.02
C CYS A 99 -20.22 0.14 58.51
N MET A 100 -21.42 0.63 58.81
CA MET A 100 -21.66 2.01 59.29
C MET A 100 -21.62 2.17 60.82
N ALA A 101 -21.47 1.08 61.58
CA ALA A 101 -21.44 1.14 63.04
C ALA A 101 -20.16 1.83 63.55
N THR A 102 -20.27 2.53 64.69
CA THR A 102 -19.13 3.14 65.39
C THR A 102 -18.21 2.06 65.97
N ASN A 103 -18.78 1.01 66.59
CA ASN A 103 -18.03 -0.17 67.03
C ASN A 103 -17.98 -1.21 65.90
N LYS A 104 -16.86 -1.25 65.18
CA LYS A 104 -16.65 -2.12 64.01
C LYS A 104 -16.76 -3.62 64.30
N ARG A 105 -16.50 -4.06 65.55
CA ARG A 105 -16.64 -5.49 65.94
C ARG A 105 -18.08 -5.98 65.99
N THR A 106 -19.06 -5.07 65.92
CA THR A 106 -20.48 -5.43 65.83
C THR A 106 -20.95 -5.68 64.39
N CYS A 107 -20.11 -5.38 63.39
CA CYS A 107 -20.42 -5.63 62.00
C CYS A 107 -20.19 -7.09 61.62
N THR A 108 -21.05 -7.59 60.72
CA THR A 108 -20.89 -8.87 60.04
C THR A 108 -20.25 -8.66 58.67
N GLY A 109 -19.47 -9.62 58.20
CA GLY A 109 -18.76 -9.54 56.91
C GLY A 109 -17.29 -9.21 57.08
N PHE A 110 -16.71 -8.57 56.07
CA PHE A 110 -15.27 -8.40 55.92
C PHE A 110 -14.87 -6.96 55.69
N TYR A 111 -13.62 -6.65 56.03
CA TYR A 111 -12.94 -5.42 55.64
C TYR A 111 -11.59 -5.75 55.01
N ILE A 112 -11.12 -4.83 54.18
CA ILE A 112 -9.78 -4.87 53.62
C ILE A 112 -8.92 -3.85 54.39
N SER A 113 -7.71 -4.24 54.75
CA SER A 113 -6.72 -3.36 55.37
C SER A 113 -5.40 -3.46 54.64
N PRO A 114 -4.73 -2.33 54.35
CA PRO A 114 -3.37 -2.36 53.82
C PRO A 114 -2.43 -2.95 54.87
N VAL A 115 -1.45 -3.73 54.42
CA VAL A 115 -0.42 -4.34 55.27
C VAL A 115 0.90 -3.65 55.04
N ARG A 116 1.41 -3.71 53.81
CA ARG A 116 2.68 -3.12 53.39
C ARG A 116 2.71 -2.98 51.88
N ASN A 117 3.68 -2.22 51.38
CA ASN A 117 4.12 -2.34 50.00
C ASN A 117 5.60 -2.71 49.97
N TYR A 118 6.02 -3.40 48.92
CA TYR A 118 7.42 -3.77 48.71
C TYR A 118 7.70 -3.97 47.21
N PRO A 119 8.95 -3.77 46.77
CA PRO A 119 9.35 -4.11 45.41
C PRO A 119 9.18 -5.62 45.18
N ALA A 120 8.55 -5.98 44.08
CA ALA A 120 8.35 -7.35 43.64
C ALA A 120 8.63 -7.48 42.14
N GLU A 121 8.81 -8.71 41.68
CA GLU A 121 9.01 -9.03 40.27
C GLU A 121 7.89 -9.95 39.80
N LYS A 122 7.41 -9.73 38.58
CA LYS A 122 6.51 -10.66 37.89
C LYS A 122 7.04 -10.93 36.49
N GLU A 123 6.89 -12.18 36.06
CA GLU A 123 7.17 -12.57 34.68
C GLU A 123 5.97 -12.22 33.81
N VAL A 124 6.23 -11.49 32.72
CA VAL A 124 5.24 -11.16 31.71
C VAL A 124 5.71 -11.78 30.38
N PRO A 125 4.84 -12.49 29.65
CA PRO A 125 5.19 -12.98 28.33
C PRO A 125 5.42 -11.78 27.39
N ALA A 126 6.54 -11.78 26.69
CA ALA A 126 6.87 -10.86 25.62
C ALA A 126 6.98 -11.67 24.33
N GLU A 127 6.23 -11.25 23.31
CA GLU A 127 6.31 -11.82 21.97
C GLU A 127 7.66 -11.50 21.34
N LEU A 128 8.22 -12.45 20.60
CA LEU A 128 9.49 -12.31 19.91
C LEU A 128 9.27 -12.16 18.41
N GLU A 129 10.14 -11.39 17.75
CA GLU A 129 10.10 -11.21 16.29
C GLU A 129 10.16 -12.58 15.58
N PRO A 130 9.19 -12.89 14.70
CA PRO A 130 9.13 -14.15 13.98
C PRO A 130 10.20 -14.23 12.88
N ALA A 131 10.54 -15.46 12.48
CA ALA A 131 11.27 -15.66 11.24
C ALA A 131 10.48 -15.12 10.04
N ALA A 132 11.18 -14.70 8.99
CA ALA A 132 10.59 -14.23 7.74
C ALA A 132 11.18 -14.98 6.53
N ALA A 133 10.54 -14.85 5.37
CA ALA A 133 11.06 -15.35 4.11
C ALA A 133 10.86 -14.28 3.04
N TRP A 134 11.89 -14.05 2.24
CA TRP A 134 11.97 -13.00 1.23
C TRP A 134 12.16 -13.60 -0.16
N VAL A 135 11.66 -12.95 -1.19
CA VAL A 135 11.75 -13.42 -2.58
C VAL A 135 12.49 -12.41 -3.46
N SER A 136 13.39 -12.91 -4.31
CA SER A 136 14.16 -12.14 -5.29
C SER A 136 14.36 -12.93 -6.60
N LEU A 137 14.91 -12.26 -7.61
CA LEU A 137 15.32 -12.88 -8.88
C LEU A 137 16.83 -12.80 -9.06
N GLU A 138 17.42 -13.88 -9.57
CA GLU A 138 18.82 -13.93 -10.02
C GLU A 138 18.90 -13.96 -11.55
N GLY A 139 19.87 -13.21 -12.10
CA GLY A 139 20.15 -13.17 -13.55
C GLY A 139 19.26 -12.23 -14.35
N CYS A 140 18.56 -11.31 -13.69
CA CYS A 140 17.66 -10.33 -14.30
C CYS A 140 18.04 -8.92 -13.89
N GLU A 141 17.89 -7.98 -14.82
CA GLU A 141 18.09 -6.56 -14.60
C GLU A 141 16.73 -5.84 -14.68
N PRO A 142 16.38 -4.98 -13.71
CA PRO A 142 15.15 -4.20 -13.75
C PRO A 142 15.20 -3.15 -14.88
N VAL A 143 14.08 -3.01 -15.60
CA VAL A 143 13.92 -2.02 -16.68
C VAL A 143 12.68 -1.17 -16.39
N LEU A 144 12.91 -0.05 -15.69
CA LEU A 144 11.87 0.89 -15.27
C LEU A 144 11.05 1.46 -16.43
N SER A 145 11.66 1.63 -17.61
CA SER A 145 10.96 2.14 -18.80
C SER A 145 9.86 1.24 -19.33
N THR A 146 9.92 -0.05 -18.99
CA THR A 146 8.91 -1.03 -19.39
C THR A 146 8.25 -1.68 -18.17
N SER A 147 8.55 -1.21 -16.95
CA SER A 147 8.02 -1.75 -15.70
C SER A 147 8.16 -3.28 -15.57
N THR A 148 9.31 -3.82 -15.97
CA THR A 148 9.57 -5.28 -15.98
C THR A 148 11.05 -5.58 -15.76
N ASN A 149 11.42 -6.82 -15.42
CA ASN A 149 12.82 -7.26 -15.40
C ASN A 149 13.16 -8.03 -16.68
N ILE A 150 14.36 -7.80 -17.22
CA ILE A 150 14.88 -8.51 -18.40
C ILE A 150 16.03 -9.42 -17.98
N CYS A 151 15.99 -10.67 -18.41
CA CYS A 151 16.99 -11.69 -18.10
C CYS A 151 17.57 -12.27 -19.40
N GLU A 152 18.90 -12.40 -19.48
CA GLU A 152 19.59 -13.01 -20.63
C GLU A 152 19.45 -14.54 -20.66
N ILE A 153 19.18 -15.13 -19.50
CA ILE A 153 18.96 -16.56 -19.31
C ILE A 153 17.64 -16.78 -18.57
N ALA A 154 17.19 -18.03 -18.50
CA ALA A 154 16.00 -18.36 -17.73
C ALA A 154 16.15 -17.87 -16.28
N PRO A 155 15.18 -17.09 -15.76
CA PRO A 155 15.28 -16.48 -14.45
C PRO A 155 15.27 -17.53 -13.34
N THR A 156 16.06 -17.28 -12.29
CA THR A 156 16.04 -18.10 -11.07
C THR A 156 15.31 -17.36 -9.97
N LEU A 157 14.25 -17.96 -9.42
CA LEU A 157 13.61 -17.47 -8.20
C LEU A 157 14.47 -17.83 -7.00
N VAL A 158 14.73 -16.87 -6.13
CA VAL A 158 15.47 -17.08 -4.89
C VAL A 158 14.58 -16.71 -3.72
N ILE A 159 14.38 -17.65 -2.82
CA ILE A 159 13.67 -17.45 -1.56
C ILE A 159 14.69 -17.54 -0.42
N THR A 160 14.83 -16.48 0.37
CA THR A 160 15.81 -16.39 1.46
C THR A 160 15.09 -16.23 2.78
N GLY A 161 15.32 -17.14 3.71
CA GLY A 161 14.81 -17.08 5.07
C GLY A 161 15.65 -16.13 5.93
N GLN A 162 15.00 -15.42 6.85
CA GLN A 162 15.64 -14.53 7.80
C GLN A 162 15.22 -14.90 9.22
N GLU A 163 16.19 -15.18 10.09
CA GLU A 163 15.97 -15.41 11.51
C GLU A 163 16.47 -14.20 12.31
N PRO A 164 15.58 -13.43 12.96
CA PRO A 164 16.00 -12.26 13.75
C PRO A 164 16.61 -12.61 15.11
N LEU A 165 16.35 -13.79 15.67
CA LEU A 165 16.79 -14.14 17.02
C LEU A 165 18.28 -14.56 17.07
N PRO A 166 19.07 -14.02 18.01
CA PRO A 166 20.45 -14.43 18.19
C PRO A 166 20.56 -15.90 18.60
N GLY A 167 21.42 -16.65 17.91
CA GLY A 167 21.67 -18.06 18.21
C GLY A 167 20.71 -19.04 17.54
N GLU A 168 19.66 -18.53 16.90
CA GLU A 168 18.78 -19.31 16.04
C GLU A 168 19.18 -19.11 14.57
N SER A 169 18.78 -20.04 13.71
CA SER A 169 18.97 -19.96 12.27
C SER A 169 17.81 -20.58 11.50
N ILE A 170 17.67 -20.20 10.23
CA ILE A 170 16.76 -20.90 9.33
C ILE A 170 17.33 -22.27 9.02
N ILE A 171 16.49 -23.29 9.17
CA ILE A 171 16.87 -24.70 8.98
C ILE A 171 16.28 -25.30 7.71
N ARG A 172 15.22 -24.68 7.16
CA ARG A 172 14.51 -25.17 5.98
C ARG A 172 13.61 -24.10 5.40
N ILE A 173 13.45 -24.11 4.07
CA ILE A 173 12.42 -23.36 3.36
C ILE A 173 11.51 -24.33 2.62
N GLU A 174 10.20 -24.11 2.72
CA GLU A 174 9.18 -24.87 2.00
C GLU A 174 8.22 -23.93 1.29
N GLY A 175 7.54 -24.47 0.28
CA GLY A 175 6.54 -23.71 -0.45
C GLY A 175 5.86 -24.51 -1.54
N THR A 176 5.03 -23.83 -2.31
CA THR A 176 4.40 -24.34 -3.53
C THR A 176 4.60 -23.36 -4.68
N TYR A 177 4.77 -23.90 -5.88
CA TYR A 177 4.77 -23.18 -7.15
C TYR A 177 3.67 -23.78 -8.03
N ASP A 178 2.62 -23.02 -8.32
CA ASP A 178 1.39 -23.50 -8.99
C ASP A 178 0.83 -24.79 -8.36
N GLY A 179 0.87 -24.86 -7.03
CA GLY A 179 0.42 -26.01 -6.25
C GLY A 179 1.42 -27.18 -6.18
N ALA A 180 2.52 -27.16 -6.93
CA ALA A 180 3.60 -28.15 -6.82
C ALA A 180 4.55 -27.79 -5.68
N SER A 181 4.74 -28.69 -4.71
CA SER A 181 5.57 -28.39 -3.54
C SER A 181 7.07 -28.45 -3.83
N PHE A 182 7.81 -27.52 -3.25
CA PHE A 182 9.27 -27.54 -3.16
C PHE A 182 9.72 -27.49 -1.70
N ASN A 183 10.90 -28.03 -1.43
CA ASN A 183 11.54 -28.01 -0.11
C ASN A 183 13.06 -27.92 -0.29
N CYS A 184 13.67 -26.98 0.43
CA CYS A 184 15.11 -26.82 0.57
C CYS A 184 15.50 -27.06 2.05
N ASP A 185 15.84 -28.32 2.37
CA ASP A 185 16.27 -28.75 3.71
C ASP A 185 17.72 -28.33 4.01
N GLY A 186 18.00 -27.90 5.24
CA GLY A 186 19.36 -27.64 5.74
C GLY A 186 19.99 -26.36 5.19
N THR A 187 19.20 -25.46 4.64
CA THR A 187 19.64 -24.18 4.09
C THR A 187 18.61 -23.08 4.39
N ASP A 188 19.10 -21.85 4.44
CA ASP A 188 18.34 -20.61 4.54
C ASP A 188 17.97 -20.03 3.17
N THR A 189 18.31 -20.71 2.07
CA THR A 189 18.10 -20.20 0.72
C THR A 189 17.56 -21.33 -0.18
N CYS A 190 16.46 -21.07 -0.86
CA CYS A 190 15.86 -21.97 -1.83
C CYS A 190 15.89 -21.34 -3.22
N LYS A 191 16.45 -22.05 -4.20
CA LYS A 191 16.61 -21.55 -5.57
C LYS A 191 16.07 -22.54 -6.57
N PHE A 192 15.31 -22.06 -7.55
CA PHE A 192 14.90 -22.86 -8.69
C PHE A 192 14.68 -22.00 -9.93
N GLU A 193 14.97 -22.57 -11.10
CA GLU A 193 14.67 -21.94 -12.38
C GLU A 193 13.16 -21.91 -12.59
N ILE A 194 12.65 -20.75 -13.01
CA ILE A 194 11.23 -20.55 -13.25
C ILE A 194 10.91 -20.94 -14.70
N PRO A 195 9.97 -21.86 -14.95
CA PRO A 195 9.53 -22.16 -16.30
C PRO A 195 8.76 -20.97 -16.91
N SER A 196 8.65 -20.92 -18.24
CA SER A 196 7.76 -19.95 -18.88
C SER A 196 6.33 -20.13 -18.39
N THR A 197 5.68 -19.04 -18.00
CA THR A 197 4.28 -19.00 -17.56
C THR A 197 3.37 -18.57 -18.71
N ASP A 198 2.08 -18.42 -18.43
CA ASP A 198 1.16 -17.62 -19.26
C ASP A 198 1.18 -16.14 -18.81
N GLU A 199 0.23 -15.34 -19.32
CA GLU A 199 0.14 -13.90 -19.05
C GLU A 199 -0.28 -13.59 -17.60
N ASP A 200 -0.98 -14.51 -16.94
CA ASP A 200 -1.47 -14.40 -15.57
C ASP A 200 -0.37 -14.78 -14.55
N GLY A 201 0.64 -15.53 -15.01
CA GLY A 201 1.77 -15.93 -14.20
C GLY A 201 1.45 -17.14 -13.30
N ALA A 202 2.37 -17.40 -12.38
CA ALA A 202 2.33 -18.52 -11.46
C ALA A 202 2.22 -18.05 -10.01
N LYS A 203 1.39 -18.72 -9.21
CA LYS A 203 1.29 -18.44 -7.77
C LYS A 203 2.38 -19.21 -7.02
N VAL A 204 3.12 -18.49 -6.18
CA VAL A 204 4.12 -19.06 -5.28
C VAL A 204 3.70 -18.79 -3.84
N GLU A 205 3.62 -19.83 -3.02
CA GLU A 205 3.48 -19.71 -1.57
C GLU A 205 4.75 -20.21 -0.90
N PHE A 206 5.24 -19.53 0.13
CA PHE A 206 6.52 -19.89 0.76
C PHE A 206 6.61 -19.45 2.21
N TRP A 207 7.39 -20.20 2.98
CA TRP A 207 7.67 -19.93 4.40
C TRP A 207 9.02 -20.55 4.81
N ALA A 208 9.57 -20.09 5.92
CA ALA A 208 10.83 -20.57 6.49
C ALA A 208 10.61 -21.23 7.85
N PHE A 209 11.36 -22.29 8.15
CA PHE A 209 11.41 -22.92 9.48
C PHE A 209 12.65 -22.47 10.24
N SER A 210 12.46 -22.17 11.53
CA SER A 210 13.53 -21.77 12.43
C SER A 210 14.01 -22.93 13.29
N SER A 211 15.29 -22.89 13.70
CA SER A 211 15.82 -23.76 14.75
C SER A 211 15.15 -23.55 16.11
N TYR A 212 14.44 -22.43 16.31
CA TYR A 212 13.63 -22.18 17.51
C TYR A 212 12.50 -23.22 17.68
N GLY A 213 12.07 -23.84 16.59
CA GLY A 213 11.02 -24.88 16.59
C GLY A 213 9.68 -24.43 16.00
N ASP A 214 9.64 -23.24 15.40
CA ASP A 214 8.47 -22.65 14.76
C ASP A 214 8.74 -22.33 13.27
N SER A 215 7.82 -21.60 12.63
CA SER A 215 7.98 -21.13 11.25
C SER A 215 7.60 -19.66 11.11
N SER A 216 8.03 -19.05 10.00
CA SER A 216 7.46 -17.78 9.56
C SER A 216 5.96 -17.91 9.28
N LEU A 217 5.33 -16.76 9.01
CA LEU A 217 4.05 -16.72 8.30
C LEU A 217 4.21 -17.34 6.89
N ILE A 218 3.07 -17.74 6.31
CA ILE A 218 3.00 -18.10 4.89
C ILE A 218 2.90 -16.79 4.10
N TYR A 219 3.85 -16.59 3.18
CA TYR A 219 3.85 -15.50 2.24
C TYR A 219 3.45 -15.98 0.86
N SER A 220 3.00 -15.04 0.03
CA SER A 220 2.64 -15.31 -1.37
C SER A 220 3.32 -14.36 -2.33
N ALA A 221 3.65 -14.86 -3.52
CA ALA A 221 4.07 -14.08 -4.67
C ALA A 221 3.32 -14.54 -5.91
N MET A 222 3.10 -13.62 -6.85
CA MET A 222 2.80 -13.95 -8.24
C MET A 222 4.09 -13.77 -9.05
N VAL A 223 4.43 -14.72 -9.90
CA VAL A 223 5.64 -14.70 -10.74
C VAL A 223 5.26 -14.94 -12.18
N ARG A 224 5.58 -14.01 -13.09
CA ARG A 224 5.35 -14.17 -14.53
C ARG A 224 6.66 -14.22 -15.27
N VAL A 225 6.85 -15.23 -16.12
CA VAL A 225 8.05 -15.39 -16.94
C VAL A 225 7.66 -15.65 -18.38
N GLN A 226 8.02 -14.72 -19.27
CA GLN A 226 7.69 -14.77 -20.69
C GLN A 226 8.97 -14.78 -21.53
N LYS A 227 9.08 -15.76 -22.42
CA LYS A 227 10.16 -15.83 -23.39
C LYS A 227 9.76 -15.03 -24.62
N VAL A 228 10.56 -14.05 -25.01
CA VAL A 228 10.30 -13.29 -26.23
C VAL A 228 11.32 -13.66 -27.30
N ASP A 229 10.79 -13.94 -28.48
CA ASP A 229 11.53 -14.11 -29.71
C ASP A 229 11.23 -12.87 -30.57
N GLU A 230 12.08 -11.84 -30.48
CA GLU A 230 11.95 -10.62 -31.29
C GLU A 230 12.39 -10.84 -32.75
N GLY A 231 12.63 -12.09 -33.17
CA GLY A 231 13.05 -12.43 -34.53
C GLY A 231 14.56 -12.33 -34.77
N ASP A 232 15.35 -12.08 -33.72
CA ASP A 232 16.80 -12.27 -33.72
C ASP A 232 17.16 -13.64 -33.11
N PRO A 233 17.62 -14.63 -33.90
CA PRO A 233 17.95 -15.95 -33.40
C PRO A 233 19.14 -15.99 -32.42
N ASP A 234 19.91 -14.90 -32.32
CA ASP A 234 21.08 -14.80 -31.45
C ASP A 234 20.79 -14.04 -30.13
N GLN A 235 19.57 -13.50 -29.95
CA GLN A 235 19.15 -12.76 -28.75
C GLN A 235 17.80 -13.25 -28.23
N LEU A 236 17.83 -14.20 -27.29
CA LEU A 236 16.66 -14.62 -26.54
C LEU A 236 16.67 -13.92 -25.18
N TYR A 237 15.68 -13.06 -24.94
CA TYR A 237 15.48 -12.42 -23.64
C TYR A 237 14.23 -12.98 -22.96
N TRP A 238 14.27 -12.98 -21.62
CA TRP A 238 13.16 -13.34 -20.77
C TRP A 238 12.67 -12.10 -20.05
N TYR A 239 11.36 -11.87 -20.08
CA TYR A 239 10.71 -10.94 -19.16
C TYR A 239 10.32 -11.69 -17.90
N ALA A 240 10.66 -11.13 -16.74
CA ALA A 240 10.34 -11.71 -15.45
C ALA A 240 9.75 -10.63 -14.53
N ASP A 241 8.55 -10.88 -14.02
CA ASP A 241 7.86 -9.98 -13.11
C ASP A 241 7.49 -10.72 -11.83
N VAL A 242 7.67 -10.07 -10.68
CA VAL A 242 7.30 -10.63 -9.37
C VAL A 242 6.47 -9.61 -8.61
N ILE A 243 5.32 -10.04 -8.12
CA ILE A 243 4.45 -9.27 -7.25
C ILE A 243 4.40 -9.97 -5.90
N SER A 244 4.99 -9.34 -4.87
CA SER A 244 4.95 -9.84 -3.49
C SER A 244 5.22 -8.73 -2.49
N THR A 245 4.61 -8.79 -1.31
CA THR A 245 4.99 -7.96 -0.16
C THR A 245 6.34 -8.36 0.44
N GLN A 246 6.91 -9.49 0.01
CA GLN A 246 8.23 -9.97 0.41
C GLN A 246 9.26 -9.85 -0.71
N TRP A 247 8.98 -9.04 -1.74
CA TRP A 247 9.91 -8.78 -2.83
C TRP A 247 11.08 -7.91 -2.35
N THR A 248 12.31 -8.33 -2.63
CA THR A 248 13.52 -7.55 -2.28
C THR A 248 14.30 -7.03 -3.50
N GLY A 249 13.78 -7.22 -4.71
CA GLY A 249 14.34 -6.56 -5.90
C GLY A 249 13.80 -5.14 -6.06
N GLU A 250 14.19 -4.47 -7.14
CA GLU A 250 13.67 -3.14 -7.45
C GLU A 250 12.18 -3.20 -7.78
N ALA A 251 11.40 -2.25 -7.26
CA ALA A 251 9.98 -2.14 -7.53
C ALA A 251 9.79 -1.54 -8.94
N VAL A 252 9.28 -2.35 -9.87
CA VAL A 252 9.12 -1.93 -11.28
C VAL A 252 7.73 -1.36 -11.61
N ALA A 253 6.74 -1.59 -10.74
CA ALA A 253 5.38 -1.02 -10.87
C ALA A 253 4.65 -0.98 -9.51
N THR A 254 4.36 0.22 -8.97
CA THR A 254 3.81 0.38 -7.61
C THR A 254 2.45 -0.28 -7.42
N CYS A 255 1.51 0.00 -8.33
CA CYS A 255 0.10 -0.36 -8.15
C CYS A 255 -0.20 -1.80 -8.58
N SER A 256 0.75 -2.48 -9.23
CA SER A 256 0.65 -3.91 -9.55
C SER A 256 0.47 -4.76 -8.29
N GLY A 257 1.07 -4.36 -7.17
CA GLY A 257 0.88 -5.00 -5.87
C GLY A 257 -0.56 -4.92 -5.37
N ALA A 258 -1.12 -3.71 -5.36
CA ALA A 258 -2.50 -3.43 -4.93
C ALA A 258 -3.53 -4.23 -5.73
N TRP A 259 -3.32 -4.32 -7.05
CA TRP A 259 -4.27 -4.98 -7.96
C TRP A 259 -3.97 -6.45 -8.21
N LYS A 260 -2.79 -6.92 -7.81
CA LYS A 260 -2.21 -8.23 -8.16
C LYS A 260 -2.30 -8.51 -9.67
N VAL A 261 -1.94 -7.51 -10.46
CA VAL A 261 -1.93 -7.58 -11.93
C VAL A 261 -0.56 -7.22 -12.45
N PHE A 262 -0.09 -7.94 -13.47
CA PHE A 262 1.15 -7.58 -14.12
C PHE A 262 0.93 -6.50 -15.19
N PRO A 263 1.92 -5.62 -15.45
CA PRO A 263 1.92 -4.77 -16.64
C PRO A 263 1.84 -5.62 -17.94
N PRO A 264 1.48 -5.06 -19.10
CA PRO A 264 1.49 -5.81 -20.36
C PRO A 264 2.89 -6.37 -20.69
N ILE A 265 2.94 -7.54 -21.33
CA ILE A 265 4.20 -8.14 -21.79
C ILE A 265 4.85 -7.23 -22.83
N GLY A 266 6.16 -6.99 -22.70
CA GLY A 266 6.88 -6.02 -23.55
C GLY A 266 6.78 -4.58 -23.07
N GLY A 267 6.02 -4.33 -22.00
CA GLY A 267 5.96 -3.04 -21.30
C GLY A 267 4.61 -2.34 -21.40
N ALA A 268 4.39 -1.40 -20.49
CA ALA A 268 3.18 -0.60 -20.45
C ALA A 268 3.11 0.40 -21.64
N PRO A 269 1.90 0.88 -22.00
CA PRO A 269 1.73 1.98 -22.95
C PRO A 269 2.57 3.20 -22.57
N THR A 270 2.98 4.00 -23.55
CA THR A 270 3.93 5.11 -23.35
C THR A 270 3.58 6.02 -22.18
N TRP A 271 2.32 6.42 -22.00
CA TRP A 271 1.90 7.29 -20.88
C TRP A 271 2.09 6.67 -19.48
N LEU A 272 2.30 5.35 -19.39
CA LEU A 272 2.61 4.58 -18.17
C LEU A 272 4.09 4.14 -18.09
N THR A 273 5.00 4.81 -18.82
CA THR A 273 6.44 4.50 -18.78
C THR A 273 7.25 5.55 -18.02
N THR A 274 8.41 5.11 -17.52
CA THR A 274 9.44 5.96 -16.92
C THR A 274 10.70 5.95 -17.79
N PRO A 275 11.01 7.03 -18.54
CA PRO A 275 12.20 7.06 -19.39
C PRO A 275 13.49 6.98 -18.59
N LYS A 276 14.62 6.73 -19.26
CA LYS A 276 15.93 6.64 -18.58
C LYS A 276 16.56 8.01 -18.36
N LEU A 277 16.24 8.97 -19.23
CA LEU A 277 16.76 10.31 -19.20
C LEU A 277 15.60 11.30 -19.05
N SER A 278 15.81 12.36 -18.27
CA SER A 278 14.78 13.37 -18.00
C SER A 278 14.43 14.17 -19.25
N GLU A 279 15.37 14.36 -20.19
CA GLU A 279 15.12 15.04 -21.46
C GLU A 279 14.07 14.32 -22.33
N GLU A 280 13.82 13.04 -22.08
CA GLU A 280 12.76 12.27 -22.76
C GLU A 280 11.35 12.58 -22.21
N LEU A 281 11.24 13.28 -21.07
CA LEU A 281 9.99 13.85 -20.54
C LEU A 281 9.72 15.25 -21.08
N SER A 282 10.73 15.92 -21.63
CA SER A 282 10.61 17.30 -22.06
C SER A 282 9.58 17.46 -23.18
N SER A 283 8.80 18.54 -23.09
CA SER A 283 7.76 18.88 -24.07
C SER A 283 7.78 20.38 -24.39
N ASP A 284 7.21 20.77 -25.54
CA ASP A 284 7.12 22.15 -25.98
C ASP A 284 5.67 22.64 -26.11
N ILE A 285 4.78 22.03 -25.32
CA ILE A 285 3.34 22.29 -25.39
C ILE A 285 3.07 23.76 -25.04
N PRO A 286 2.35 24.50 -25.90
CA PRO A 286 2.13 25.93 -25.71
C PRO A 286 0.95 26.17 -24.75
N TYR A 287 1.20 25.94 -23.46
CA TYR A 287 0.22 26.11 -22.40
C TYR A 287 -0.26 27.56 -22.23
N THR A 288 -1.54 27.81 -22.55
CA THR A 288 -2.11 29.16 -22.52
C THR A 288 -2.24 29.73 -21.12
N TYR A 289 -2.52 28.90 -20.12
CA TYR A 289 -2.64 29.35 -18.73
C TYR A 289 -1.27 29.65 -18.13
N LEU A 290 -0.29 28.79 -18.38
CA LEU A 290 1.09 29.05 -17.96
C LEU A 290 1.66 30.32 -18.62
N ALA A 291 1.44 30.49 -19.93
CA ALA A 291 1.84 31.69 -20.64
C ALA A 291 1.25 32.97 -20.01
N ALA A 292 -0.05 32.94 -19.65
CA ALA A 292 -0.69 34.08 -19.00
C ALA A 292 -0.05 34.40 -17.64
N ASN A 293 0.23 33.39 -16.82
CA ASN A 293 0.88 33.60 -15.53
C ASN A 293 2.28 34.19 -15.68
N LEU A 294 3.08 33.67 -16.61
CA LEU A 294 4.43 34.20 -16.89
C LEU A 294 4.39 35.65 -17.38
N ILE A 295 3.41 36.02 -18.22
CA ILE A 295 3.20 37.42 -18.64
C ILE A 295 2.79 38.28 -17.44
N GLN A 296 1.83 37.84 -16.63
CA GLN A 296 1.30 38.60 -15.50
C GLN A 296 2.35 38.83 -14.40
N GLN A 297 3.26 37.88 -14.18
CA GLN A 297 4.39 38.04 -13.27
C GLN A 297 5.56 38.83 -13.87
N GLY A 298 5.45 39.26 -15.13
CA GLY A 298 6.48 40.06 -15.80
C GLY A 298 7.71 39.28 -16.26
N VAL A 299 7.63 37.94 -16.31
CA VAL A 299 8.69 37.09 -16.89
C VAL A 299 8.78 37.32 -18.40
N VAL A 300 7.64 37.55 -19.04
CA VAL A 300 7.52 37.78 -20.48
C VAL A 300 6.89 39.16 -20.71
N ASP A 301 7.60 40.02 -21.45
CA ASP A 301 7.06 41.31 -21.88
C ASP A 301 6.21 41.14 -23.15
N ALA A 302 4.89 41.09 -22.96
CA ALA A 302 3.90 41.05 -24.03
C ALA A 302 3.21 42.40 -24.29
N SER A 303 3.83 43.52 -23.90
CA SER A 303 3.28 44.88 -24.10
C SER A 303 3.05 45.25 -25.57
N SER A 304 3.74 44.57 -26.50
CA SER A 304 3.54 44.73 -27.94
C SER A 304 2.30 44.03 -28.49
N CYS A 305 1.70 43.10 -27.73
CA CYS A 305 0.49 42.39 -28.09
C CYS A 305 -0.78 43.16 -27.69
N ALA A 306 -1.88 42.91 -28.41
CA ALA A 306 -3.20 43.37 -27.96
C ALA A 306 -3.48 42.86 -26.54
N ASP A 307 -4.09 43.73 -25.71
CA ASP A 307 -4.44 43.46 -24.31
C ASP A 307 -3.27 42.94 -23.46
N GLY A 308 -2.04 43.33 -23.80
CA GLY A 308 -0.83 42.87 -23.12
C GLY A 308 -0.57 41.38 -23.28
N GLY A 309 -1.09 40.76 -24.35
CA GLY A 309 -0.92 39.32 -24.63
C GLY A 309 -1.92 38.41 -23.90
N LEU A 310 -2.91 38.96 -23.20
CA LEU A 310 -3.90 38.21 -22.45
C LEU A 310 -5.24 38.07 -23.22
N ALA A 311 -5.96 37.00 -22.96
CA ALA A 311 -7.30 36.74 -23.48
C ALA A 311 -8.35 36.85 -22.36
N PRO A 312 -9.61 37.23 -22.68
CA PRO A 312 -10.72 37.10 -21.76
C PRO A 312 -10.86 35.63 -21.32
N GLY A 313 -10.86 35.37 -20.00
CA GLY A 313 -10.90 34.01 -19.45
C GLY A 313 -9.62 33.53 -18.76
N GLY A 314 -8.59 34.38 -18.67
CA GLY A 314 -7.41 34.13 -17.82
C GLY A 314 -6.25 33.41 -18.51
N GLY A 315 -6.37 33.06 -19.79
CA GLY A 315 -5.28 32.54 -20.62
C GLY A 315 -4.58 33.61 -21.46
N ALA A 316 -3.48 33.26 -22.11
CA ALA A 316 -2.80 34.11 -23.08
C ALA A 316 -3.54 34.08 -24.42
N ASN A 317 -3.56 35.21 -25.13
CA ASN A 317 -3.98 35.24 -26.53
C ASN A 317 -2.84 34.74 -27.44
N GLN A 318 -3.12 34.54 -28.74
CA GLN A 318 -2.14 33.98 -29.69
C GLN A 318 -0.79 34.72 -29.68
N CYS A 319 -0.82 36.06 -29.67
CA CYS A 319 0.40 36.86 -29.65
C CYS A 319 1.18 36.70 -28.33
N GLY A 320 0.48 36.73 -27.19
CA GLY A 320 1.11 36.49 -25.89
C GLY A 320 1.69 35.09 -25.78
N LEU A 321 1.00 34.08 -26.29
CA LEU A 321 1.47 32.69 -26.30
C LEU A 321 2.75 32.51 -27.13
N GLU A 322 2.81 33.14 -28.31
CA GLU A 322 3.99 33.12 -29.17
C GLU A 322 5.20 33.78 -28.49
N LEU A 323 5.01 34.95 -27.85
CA LEU A 323 6.08 35.62 -27.12
C LEU A 323 6.51 34.86 -25.87
N ALA A 324 5.57 34.21 -25.18
CA ALA A 324 5.86 33.44 -23.97
C ALA A 324 6.45 32.06 -24.25
N ARG A 325 6.43 31.58 -25.50
CA ARG A 325 6.80 30.20 -25.85
C ARG A 325 8.14 29.73 -25.25
N PRO A 326 9.26 30.49 -25.34
CA PRO A 326 10.52 30.06 -24.74
C PRO A 326 10.44 29.88 -23.22
N ALA A 327 9.80 30.82 -22.52
CA ALA A 327 9.63 30.77 -21.07
C ALA A 327 8.67 29.65 -20.65
N VAL A 328 7.63 29.37 -21.44
CA VAL A 328 6.70 28.25 -21.23
C VAL A 328 7.43 26.91 -21.38
N THR A 329 8.30 26.76 -22.39
CA THR A 329 9.11 25.55 -22.58
C THR A 329 10.12 25.35 -21.44
N GLU A 330 10.80 26.42 -21.01
CA GLU A 330 11.73 26.34 -19.89
C GLU A 330 11.00 25.99 -18.58
N TRP A 331 9.90 26.67 -18.29
CA TRP A 331 9.14 26.48 -17.07
C TRP A 331 8.53 25.08 -16.95
N GLN A 332 7.91 24.57 -18.02
CA GLN A 332 7.23 23.28 -17.96
C GLN A 332 8.21 22.10 -17.77
N ASN A 333 9.46 22.24 -18.23
CA ASN A 333 10.46 21.16 -18.21
C ASN A 333 11.43 21.26 -17.01
N GLN A 334 11.38 22.33 -16.21
CA GLN A 334 12.23 22.46 -15.02
C GLN A 334 11.98 21.36 -13.96
N PHE A 335 10.84 20.68 -14.02
CA PHE A 335 10.45 19.62 -13.11
C PHE A 335 10.83 18.21 -13.60
N ASP A 336 11.39 18.07 -14.81
CA ASP A 336 11.61 16.76 -15.45
C ASP A 336 12.53 15.84 -14.64
N ASP A 337 13.67 16.35 -14.19
CA ASP A 337 14.61 15.60 -13.32
C ASP A 337 13.93 15.12 -12.04
N LEU A 338 13.14 16.00 -11.42
CA LEU A 338 12.48 15.71 -10.16
C LEU A 338 11.34 14.71 -10.34
N ILE A 339 10.57 14.81 -11.44
CA ILE A 339 9.54 13.84 -11.81
C ILE A 339 10.18 12.48 -12.04
N LEU A 340 11.31 12.42 -12.75
CA LEU A 340 12.04 11.18 -12.99
C LEU A 340 12.53 10.54 -11.69
N THR A 341 13.23 11.30 -10.84
CA THR A 341 13.69 10.80 -9.53
C THR A 341 12.52 10.35 -8.65
N THR A 342 11.41 11.09 -8.66
CA THR A 342 10.19 10.71 -7.91
C THR A 342 9.62 9.40 -8.43
N ALA A 343 9.58 9.22 -9.75
CA ALA A 343 9.12 7.98 -10.37
C ALA A 343 10.02 6.79 -10.03
N GLU A 344 11.34 6.98 -9.98
CA GLU A 344 12.29 5.93 -9.57
C GLU A 344 12.11 5.53 -8.09
N GLN A 345 11.80 6.50 -7.21
CA GLN A 345 11.64 6.25 -5.77
C GLN A 345 10.28 5.65 -5.41
N THR A 346 9.23 6.04 -6.14
CA THR A 346 7.84 5.66 -5.83
C THR A 346 7.30 4.57 -6.74
N SER A 347 7.99 4.29 -7.85
CA SER A 347 7.57 3.44 -8.97
C SER A 347 6.29 3.90 -9.71
N VAL A 348 5.81 5.12 -9.43
CA VAL A 348 4.71 5.75 -10.19
C VAL A 348 5.27 6.24 -11.53
N PRO A 349 4.64 5.94 -12.69
CA PRO A 349 5.23 6.28 -13.98
C PRO A 349 5.52 7.78 -14.15
N ALA A 350 6.73 8.12 -14.61
CA ALA A 350 7.13 9.53 -14.77
C ALA A 350 6.28 10.27 -15.81
N ARG A 351 5.92 9.60 -16.92
CA ARG A 351 5.06 10.21 -17.94
C ARG A 351 3.63 10.43 -17.44
N LEU A 352 3.13 9.55 -16.56
CA LEU A 352 1.84 9.74 -15.89
C LEU A 352 1.87 11.01 -15.03
N LEU A 353 2.90 11.18 -14.19
CA LEU A 353 3.06 12.37 -13.35
C LEU A 353 3.21 13.65 -14.19
N LYS A 354 4.00 13.59 -15.27
CA LYS A 354 4.17 14.71 -16.20
C LYS A 354 2.83 15.11 -16.84
N ASN A 355 2.07 14.13 -17.34
CA ASN A 355 0.76 14.35 -17.97
C ASN A 355 -0.28 14.85 -16.95
N LEU A 356 -0.23 14.36 -15.72
CA LEU A 356 -1.06 14.83 -14.61
C LEU A 356 -0.83 16.33 -14.36
N PHE A 357 0.42 16.77 -14.15
CA PHE A 357 0.72 18.18 -13.87
C PHE A 357 0.46 19.09 -15.07
N ALA A 358 0.66 18.58 -16.29
CA ALA A 358 0.25 19.25 -17.52
C ALA A 358 -1.27 19.52 -17.52
N ARG A 359 -2.08 18.51 -17.15
CA ARG A 359 -3.54 18.61 -17.18
C ARG A 359 -4.10 19.47 -16.05
N GLU A 360 -3.54 19.35 -14.86
CA GLU A 360 -4.05 19.97 -13.62
C GLU A 360 -3.71 21.44 -13.53
N SER A 361 -2.44 21.80 -13.74
CA SER A 361 -1.95 23.14 -13.47
C SER A 361 -1.26 23.79 -14.66
N GLN A 362 -1.05 23.04 -15.75
CA GLN A 362 -0.13 23.42 -16.82
C GLN A 362 1.25 23.80 -16.24
N PHE A 363 1.69 23.06 -15.22
CA PHE A 363 2.92 23.31 -14.44
C PHE A 363 2.98 24.62 -13.65
N TRP A 364 1.86 25.33 -13.44
CA TRP A 364 1.82 26.49 -12.55
C TRP A 364 1.45 26.07 -11.11
N PRO A 365 2.39 26.06 -10.15
CA PRO A 365 2.19 25.42 -8.85
C PRO A 365 1.38 26.26 -7.83
N GLY A 366 0.89 27.42 -8.24
CA GLY A 366 0.06 28.29 -7.40
C GLY A 366 -1.43 27.98 -7.50
N ASN A 367 -2.25 28.64 -6.67
CA ASN A 367 -3.69 28.40 -6.64
C ASN A 367 -4.38 28.89 -7.92
N TYR A 368 -5.31 28.08 -8.43
CA TYR A 368 -6.15 28.45 -9.57
C TYR A 368 -7.39 29.22 -9.09
N GLN A 369 -7.52 30.49 -9.51
CA GLN A 369 -8.77 31.28 -9.45
C GLN A 369 -9.56 31.29 -8.12
N GLY A 370 -8.90 31.10 -6.97
CA GLY A 370 -9.56 31.10 -5.66
C GLY A 370 -10.35 29.84 -5.34
N MET A 371 -10.08 28.73 -6.04
CA MET A 371 -10.51 27.40 -5.61
C MET A 371 -9.64 26.92 -4.43
N ASP A 372 -10.17 25.98 -3.64
CA ASP A 372 -9.49 25.43 -2.46
C ASP A 372 -8.42 24.37 -2.81
N ASP A 373 -8.22 24.11 -4.11
CA ASP A 373 -7.26 23.15 -4.64
C ASP A 373 -5.87 23.78 -4.82
N ALA A 374 -4.81 23.03 -4.51
CA ALA A 374 -3.45 23.58 -4.44
C ALA A 374 -2.37 22.75 -5.13
N GLY A 375 -1.33 23.42 -5.64
CA GLY A 375 -0.12 22.78 -6.15
C GLY A 375 -0.20 22.27 -7.59
N LEU A 376 0.87 21.60 -8.03
CA LEU A 376 1.01 21.12 -9.42
C LEU A 376 -0.09 20.15 -9.86
N GLY A 377 -0.59 19.33 -8.94
CA GLY A 377 -1.69 18.39 -9.17
C GLY A 377 -3.03 18.79 -8.53
N GLN A 378 -3.17 20.03 -8.06
CA GLN A 378 -4.44 20.58 -7.53
C GLN A 378 -5.08 19.72 -6.41
N LEU A 379 -4.36 19.49 -5.31
CA LEU A 379 -4.83 18.69 -4.18
C LEU A 379 -5.95 19.41 -3.42
N THR A 380 -7.03 18.68 -3.11
CA THR A 380 -8.17 19.16 -2.32
C THR A 380 -8.14 18.59 -0.89
N GLU A 381 -8.99 19.07 0.03
CA GLU A 381 -9.11 18.45 1.36
C GLU A 381 -9.58 16.98 1.29
N ASP A 382 -10.44 16.63 0.32
CA ASP A 382 -10.91 15.25 0.11
C ASP A 382 -9.84 14.37 -0.56
N GLY A 383 -9.04 14.96 -1.46
CA GLY A 383 -7.84 14.31 -2.00
C GLY A 383 -6.82 14.03 -0.90
N ALA A 384 -6.61 14.98 0.02
CA ALA A 384 -5.75 14.79 1.18
C ALA A 384 -6.27 13.72 2.14
N ASP A 385 -7.59 13.63 2.36
CA ASP A 385 -8.21 12.53 3.12
C ASP A 385 -7.87 11.17 2.48
N THR A 386 -8.06 11.07 1.16
CA THR A 386 -7.75 9.88 0.37
C THR A 386 -6.27 9.50 0.51
N THR A 387 -5.36 10.46 0.35
CA THR A 387 -3.91 10.23 0.47
C THR A 387 -3.53 9.68 1.84
N LEU A 388 -4.02 10.31 2.91
CA LEU A 388 -3.67 9.93 4.28
C LEU A 388 -4.34 8.62 4.71
N PHE A 389 -5.51 8.30 4.17
CA PHE A 389 -6.23 7.07 4.48
C PHE A 389 -5.64 5.86 3.76
N TRP A 390 -5.38 5.96 2.45
CA TRP A 390 -5.02 4.82 1.61
C TRP A 390 -3.51 4.62 1.44
N ASN A 391 -2.68 5.58 1.86
CA ASN A 391 -1.22 5.43 1.89
C ASN A 391 -0.69 5.51 3.32
N SER A 392 -0.80 4.40 4.06
CA SER A 392 -0.38 4.31 5.46
C SER A 392 1.09 4.68 5.66
N SER A 393 1.98 4.23 4.77
CA SER A 393 3.41 4.55 4.83
C SER A 393 3.68 6.06 4.70
N PHE A 394 2.95 6.74 3.80
CA PHE A 394 3.04 8.19 3.69
C PHE A 394 2.46 8.89 4.93
N TYR A 395 1.32 8.43 5.43
CA TYR A 395 0.71 8.96 6.65
C TYR A 395 1.64 8.84 7.87
N GLU A 396 2.29 7.70 8.07
CA GLU A 396 3.23 7.46 9.17
C GLU A 396 4.41 8.43 9.14
N GLN A 397 4.87 8.80 7.94
CA GLN A 397 5.94 9.78 7.76
C GLN A 397 5.44 11.22 7.93
N PHE A 398 4.24 11.53 7.43
CA PHE A 398 3.72 12.90 7.40
C PHE A 398 3.13 13.35 8.74
N CYS A 399 2.39 12.48 9.42
CA CYS A 399 1.64 12.83 10.62
C CYS A 399 2.49 13.45 11.75
N PRO A 400 3.71 12.94 12.06
CA PRO A 400 4.56 13.49 13.11
C PRO A 400 5.03 14.95 12.88
N PHE A 401 4.90 15.49 11.67
CA PHE A 401 5.17 16.90 11.41
C PHE A 401 4.03 17.83 11.86
N VAL A 402 2.85 17.27 12.15
CA VAL A 402 1.62 18.02 12.42
C VAL A 402 1.05 17.70 13.80
N LEU A 403 1.04 16.43 14.20
CA LEU A 403 0.46 15.93 15.46
C LEU A 403 1.53 15.21 16.30
N SER A 404 1.17 14.81 17.53
CA SER A 404 2.08 14.04 18.39
C SER A 404 2.24 12.59 17.91
N GLU A 405 3.41 11.99 18.18
CA GLU A 405 3.69 10.59 17.85
C GLU A 405 2.64 9.62 18.46
N GLU A 406 2.19 9.88 19.69
CA GLU A 406 1.12 9.10 20.34
C GLU A 406 -0.19 9.14 19.56
N THR A 407 -0.56 10.31 19.02
CA THR A 407 -1.78 10.46 18.21
C THR A 407 -1.60 9.75 16.88
N CYS A 408 -0.46 9.95 16.22
CA CYS A 408 -0.15 9.34 14.94
C CYS A 408 -0.12 7.80 14.99
N GLY A 409 0.40 7.25 16.09
CA GLY A 409 0.50 5.80 16.32
C GLY A 409 -0.84 5.06 16.42
N ASN A 410 -1.96 5.78 16.58
CA ASN A 410 -3.29 5.17 16.52
C ASN A 410 -3.71 4.80 15.09
N GLY A 411 -3.04 5.33 14.06
CA GLY A 411 -3.44 5.18 12.65
C GLY A 411 -4.56 6.15 12.24
N TYR A 412 -4.59 6.52 10.96
CA TYR A 412 -5.42 7.61 10.44
C TYR A 412 -6.91 7.48 10.79
N ILE A 413 -7.48 6.27 10.70
CA ILE A 413 -8.91 6.01 10.95
C ILE A 413 -9.32 6.16 12.42
N HIS A 414 -8.36 6.06 13.35
CA HIS A 414 -8.62 6.11 14.80
C HIS A 414 -8.35 7.50 15.41
N ILE A 415 -7.93 8.46 14.61
CA ILE A 415 -7.74 9.87 15.00
C ILE A 415 -9.09 10.62 14.98
N GLN A 416 -9.25 11.62 15.85
CA GLN A 416 -10.49 12.41 15.91
C GLN A 416 -10.67 13.29 14.68
N GLU A 417 -11.91 13.64 14.33
CA GLU A 417 -12.20 14.43 13.11
C GLU A 417 -11.49 15.79 13.08
N GLU A 418 -11.36 16.46 14.22
CA GLU A 418 -10.68 17.76 14.30
C GLU A 418 -9.19 17.64 13.97
N GLU A 419 -8.54 16.57 14.44
CA GLU A 419 -7.13 16.26 14.19
C GLU A 419 -6.92 15.78 12.75
N ARG A 420 -7.84 14.97 12.20
CA ARG A 420 -7.83 14.60 10.78
C ARG A 420 -7.99 15.81 9.87
N LEU A 421 -8.89 16.73 10.20
CA LEU A 421 -9.05 17.99 9.48
C LEU A 421 -7.77 18.82 9.52
N GLN A 422 -7.07 18.87 10.66
CA GLN A 422 -5.78 19.53 10.76
C GLN A 422 -4.72 18.89 9.84
N LEU A 423 -4.64 17.55 9.80
CA LEU A 423 -3.73 16.83 8.91
C LEU A 423 -4.04 17.11 7.43
N ARG A 424 -5.32 17.04 7.03
CA ARG A 424 -5.75 17.30 5.65
C ARG A 424 -5.36 18.70 5.20
N ARG A 425 -5.65 19.71 6.02
CA ARG A 425 -5.27 21.11 5.74
C ARG A 425 -3.77 21.33 5.74
N ALA A 426 -3.04 20.67 6.63
CA ALA A 426 -1.58 20.72 6.62
C ALA A 426 -1.00 20.14 5.33
N LEU A 427 -1.57 19.05 4.81
CA LEU A 427 -1.15 18.43 3.56
C LEU A 427 -1.50 19.29 2.34
N VAL A 428 -2.71 19.86 2.27
CA VAL A 428 -3.08 20.83 1.22
C VAL A 428 -2.15 22.06 1.27
N GLY A 429 -1.87 22.56 2.47
CA GLY A 429 -0.92 23.65 2.68
C GLY A 429 0.51 23.32 2.23
N SER A 430 0.92 22.05 2.37
CA SER A 430 2.27 21.61 1.98
C SER A 430 2.46 21.44 0.47
N VAL A 431 1.39 21.49 -0.33
CA VAL A 431 1.51 21.51 -1.80
C VAL A 431 1.25 22.88 -2.41
N ASN A 432 0.80 23.86 -1.62
CA ASN A 432 0.55 25.22 -2.09
C ASN A 432 1.85 26.02 -2.20
N ALA A 433 2.32 26.26 -3.42
CA ALA A 433 3.52 27.05 -3.66
C ALA A 433 3.28 28.57 -3.72
N THR A 434 2.05 29.05 -3.51
CA THR A 434 1.74 30.50 -3.57
C THR A 434 2.41 31.23 -2.42
N CYS A 435 3.20 32.27 -2.73
CA CYS A 435 3.92 33.05 -1.73
C CYS A 435 3.91 34.55 -2.06
N GLU A 436 3.38 35.40 -1.18
CA GLU A 436 3.23 36.85 -1.45
C GLU A 436 4.57 37.58 -1.68
N ASN A 437 5.63 37.16 -0.98
CA ASN A 437 6.90 37.88 -0.93
C ASN A 437 8.03 37.17 -1.70
N CYS A 438 7.73 36.08 -2.41
CA CYS A 438 8.70 35.30 -3.17
C CYS A 438 8.82 35.81 -4.62
N PRO A 439 9.96 35.57 -5.31
CA PRO A 439 10.06 35.79 -6.76
C PRO A 439 8.92 35.11 -7.50
N LEU A 440 8.32 35.81 -8.47
CA LEU A 440 7.16 35.32 -9.26
C LEU A 440 5.91 34.95 -8.44
N ARG A 441 5.90 35.29 -7.14
CA ARG A 441 4.90 34.88 -6.15
C ARG A 441 4.78 33.36 -5.95
N ILE A 442 5.85 32.64 -6.24
CA ILE A 442 5.93 31.18 -6.16
C ILE A 442 7.14 30.76 -5.31
N ASP A 443 6.91 29.88 -4.34
CA ASP A 443 7.94 29.16 -3.60
C ASP A 443 8.31 27.88 -4.38
N LEU A 444 9.37 27.97 -5.19
CA LEU A 444 9.84 26.84 -5.99
C LEU A 444 10.28 25.63 -5.14
N PRO A 445 11.01 25.79 -4.03
CA PRO A 445 11.26 24.68 -3.10
C PRO A 445 9.98 23.96 -2.65
N GLN A 446 8.91 24.69 -2.31
CA GLN A 446 7.63 24.11 -1.95
C GLN A 446 6.98 23.36 -3.14
N ALA A 447 7.03 23.95 -4.34
CA ALA A 447 6.55 23.31 -5.56
C ALA A 447 7.29 21.99 -5.85
N ASN A 448 8.60 21.96 -5.63
CA ASN A 448 9.41 20.75 -5.79
C ASN A 448 9.00 19.68 -4.77
N TYR A 449 8.83 20.03 -3.50
CA TYR A 449 8.33 19.09 -2.50
C TYR A 449 6.97 18.48 -2.90
N SER A 450 6.08 19.27 -3.50
CA SER A 450 4.74 18.81 -3.90
C SER A 450 4.74 17.67 -4.92
N VAL A 451 5.79 17.54 -5.76
CA VAL A 451 5.88 16.47 -6.77
C VAL A 451 5.80 15.09 -6.12
N GLY A 452 6.54 14.88 -5.03
CA GLY A 452 6.51 13.64 -4.26
C GLY A 452 5.15 13.39 -3.61
N VAL A 453 4.52 14.44 -3.07
CA VAL A 453 3.18 14.34 -2.46
C VAL A 453 2.14 13.86 -3.47
N PHE A 454 2.19 14.36 -4.71
CA PHE A 454 1.26 13.91 -5.76
C PHE A 454 1.54 12.48 -6.22
N ALA A 455 2.79 12.02 -6.23
CA ALA A 455 3.09 10.60 -6.46
C ALA A 455 2.49 9.71 -5.35
N HIS A 456 2.62 10.09 -4.08
CA HIS A 456 1.98 9.38 -2.97
C HIS A 456 0.45 9.43 -3.01
N THR A 457 -0.11 10.53 -3.50
CA THR A 457 -1.56 10.67 -3.75
C THR A 457 -2.02 9.73 -4.86
N MET A 458 -1.23 9.55 -5.93
CA MET A 458 -1.54 8.55 -6.97
C MET A 458 -1.51 7.12 -6.43
N ILE A 459 -0.54 6.78 -5.57
CA ILE A 459 -0.49 5.47 -4.90
C ILE A 459 -1.76 5.25 -4.06
N ALA A 460 -2.16 6.23 -3.25
CA ALA A 460 -3.39 6.16 -2.47
C ALA A 460 -4.63 5.92 -3.33
N ASN A 461 -4.73 6.63 -4.46
CA ASN A 461 -5.85 6.48 -5.39
C ASN A 461 -5.86 5.12 -6.08
N CYS A 462 -4.70 4.52 -6.33
CA CYS A 462 -4.61 3.21 -6.96
C CYS A 462 -4.99 2.08 -5.99
N GLU A 463 -4.58 2.19 -4.72
CA GLU A 463 -5.02 1.31 -3.62
C GLU A 463 -6.54 1.36 -3.46
N GLN A 464 -7.13 2.57 -3.36
CA GLN A 464 -8.57 2.72 -3.26
C GLN A 464 -9.30 2.19 -4.51
N THR A 465 -8.75 2.37 -5.71
CA THR A 465 -9.33 1.82 -6.95
C THR A 465 -9.40 0.29 -6.88
N GLY A 466 -8.35 -0.36 -6.40
CA GLY A 466 -8.32 -1.80 -6.18
C GLY A 466 -9.43 -2.23 -5.21
N GLN A 467 -9.53 -1.56 -4.07
CA GLN A 467 -10.56 -1.86 -3.07
C GLN A 467 -11.98 -1.62 -3.59
N VAL A 468 -12.21 -0.55 -4.35
CA VAL A 468 -13.51 -0.27 -4.96
C VAL A 468 -13.90 -1.39 -5.92
N ILE A 469 -13.00 -1.85 -6.78
CA ILE A 469 -13.30 -2.96 -7.69
C ILE A 469 -13.58 -4.25 -6.92
N GLU A 470 -12.78 -4.57 -5.91
CA GLU A 470 -12.99 -5.76 -5.07
C GLU A 470 -14.34 -5.72 -4.35
N ASN A 471 -14.72 -4.58 -3.78
CA ASN A 471 -16.00 -4.42 -3.07
C ASN A 471 -17.22 -4.66 -3.96
N TYR A 472 -17.14 -4.35 -5.26
CA TYR A 472 -18.26 -4.46 -6.19
C TYR A 472 -18.25 -5.74 -7.02
N THR A 473 -17.09 -6.35 -7.22
CA THR A 473 -16.95 -7.59 -8.01
C THR A 473 -16.78 -8.85 -7.15
N GLY A 474 -16.33 -8.71 -5.90
CA GLY A 474 -15.91 -9.82 -5.04
C GLY A 474 -14.63 -10.52 -5.51
N GLN A 475 -13.92 -9.94 -6.49
CA GLN A 475 -12.72 -10.49 -7.11
C GLN A 475 -11.57 -9.49 -6.98
N ILE A 476 -10.35 -10.00 -7.08
CA ILE A 476 -9.18 -9.13 -7.06
C ILE A 476 -9.18 -8.28 -8.34
N ALA A 477 -8.82 -6.99 -8.23
CA ALA A 477 -8.97 -6.04 -9.34
C ALA A 477 -8.27 -6.49 -10.64
N GLY A 478 -7.10 -7.10 -10.53
CA GLY A 478 -6.35 -7.67 -11.65
C GLY A 478 -7.00 -8.85 -12.37
N GLU A 479 -7.95 -9.53 -11.72
CA GLU A 479 -8.68 -10.67 -12.32
C GLU A 479 -9.79 -10.19 -13.27
N VAL A 480 -10.23 -8.94 -13.13
CA VAL A 480 -11.42 -8.40 -13.83
C VAL A 480 -11.10 -7.20 -14.71
N ALA A 481 -9.94 -6.58 -14.56
CA ALA A 481 -9.50 -5.44 -15.37
C ALA A 481 -7.98 -5.50 -15.63
N SER A 482 -7.59 -5.08 -16.83
CA SER A 482 -6.16 -5.02 -17.20
C SER A 482 -5.43 -3.88 -16.49
N TYR A 483 -4.10 -3.99 -16.39
CA TYR A 483 -3.22 -2.97 -15.80
C TYR A 483 -3.49 -1.55 -16.32
N GLU A 484 -3.67 -1.38 -17.63
CA GLU A 484 -3.95 -0.07 -18.23
C GLU A 484 -5.33 0.46 -17.82
N ASN A 485 -6.37 -0.40 -17.81
CA ASN A 485 -7.71 0.00 -17.40
C ASN A 485 -7.74 0.39 -15.92
N LEU A 486 -7.00 -0.30 -15.07
CA LEU A 486 -6.86 0.02 -13.65
C LEU A 486 -6.21 1.39 -13.41
N TRP A 487 -5.21 1.77 -14.20
CA TRP A 487 -4.68 3.13 -14.17
C TRP A 487 -5.69 4.18 -14.66
N LYS A 488 -6.50 3.88 -15.69
CA LYS A 488 -7.58 4.78 -16.12
C LYS A 488 -8.64 4.94 -15.03
N PHE A 489 -9.02 3.87 -14.34
CA PHE A 489 -9.92 3.93 -13.19
C PHE A 489 -9.31 4.68 -12.00
N THR A 490 -8.00 4.58 -11.82
CA THR A 490 -7.26 5.39 -10.82
C THR A 490 -7.34 6.88 -11.11
N LEU A 491 -7.26 7.27 -12.38
CA LEU A 491 -7.43 8.67 -12.79
C LEU A 491 -8.87 9.16 -12.60
N VAL A 492 -9.88 8.29 -12.79
CA VAL A 492 -11.27 8.61 -12.39
C VAL A 492 -11.35 8.83 -10.88
N ASN A 493 -10.74 7.95 -10.09
CA ASN A 493 -10.73 8.08 -8.64
C ASN A 493 -10.05 9.38 -8.19
N TYR A 494 -8.89 9.71 -8.77
CA TYR A 494 -8.16 10.94 -8.50
C TYR A 494 -8.98 12.20 -8.82
N ASN A 495 -9.62 12.23 -9.99
CA ASN A 495 -10.29 13.43 -10.48
C ASN A 495 -11.73 13.61 -9.96
N ALA A 496 -12.49 12.51 -9.86
CA ALA A 496 -13.92 12.54 -9.56
C ALA A 496 -14.30 11.72 -8.31
N GLY A 497 -13.33 11.06 -7.67
CA GLY A 497 -13.52 10.31 -6.43
C GLY A 497 -14.05 8.89 -6.64
N GLY A 498 -13.85 8.06 -5.62
CA GLY A 498 -14.20 6.64 -5.65
C GLY A 498 -15.71 6.38 -5.74
N GLY A 499 -16.54 7.36 -5.38
CA GLY A 499 -17.99 7.31 -5.55
C GLY A 499 -18.40 7.30 -7.03
N CYS A 500 -17.81 8.18 -7.85
CA CYS A 500 -18.06 8.21 -9.29
C CYS A 500 -17.61 6.91 -9.97
N LEU A 501 -16.44 6.38 -9.57
CA LEU A 501 -15.95 5.09 -10.05
C LEU A 501 -16.91 3.95 -9.67
N ALA A 502 -17.28 3.87 -8.38
CA ALA A 502 -18.18 2.85 -7.87
C ALA A 502 -19.55 2.85 -8.56
N GLU A 503 -20.12 4.03 -8.82
CA GLU A 503 -21.38 4.16 -9.56
C GLU A 503 -21.23 3.66 -11.00
N ALA A 504 -20.17 4.07 -11.71
CA ALA A 504 -19.93 3.62 -13.08
C ALA A 504 -19.73 2.10 -13.17
N LEU A 505 -18.97 1.51 -12.23
CA LEU A 505 -18.79 0.06 -12.13
C LEU A 505 -20.10 -0.67 -11.87
N THR A 506 -20.97 -0.12 -11.01
CA THR A 506 -22.28 -0.71 -10.72
C THR A 506 -23.13 -0.85 -11.99
N TYR A 507 -23.14 0.17 -12.85
CA TYR A 507 -23.89 0.11 -14.11
C TYR A 507 -23.25 -0.81 -15.14
N ALA A 508 -21.92 -0.83 -15.25
CA ALA A 508 -21.21 -1.74 -16.15
C ALA A 508 -21.47 -3.20 -15.78
N LEU A 509 -21.32 -3.55 -14.49
CA LEU A 509 -21.59 -4.90 -13.98
C LEU A 509 -23.06 -5.29 -14.10
N GLY A 510 -23.98 -4.37 -13.81
CA GLY A 510 -25.42 -4.57 -14.00
C GLY A 510 -25.83 -4.77 -15.46
N SER A 511 -24.97 -4.38 -16.40
CA SER A 511 -25.13 -4.59 -17.84
C SER A 511 -24.31 -5.78 -18.37
N GLU A 512 -23.70 -6.57 -17.49
CA GLU A 512 -22.85 -7.73 -17.83
C GLU A 512 -21.67 -7.37 -18.75
N LEU A 513 -21.10 -6.17 -18.60
CA LEU A 513 -19.95 -5.70 -19.38
C LEU A 513 -18.63 -6.01 -18.67
N GLU A 514 -17.61 -6.36 -19.45
CA GLU A 514 -16.22 -6.44 -18.97
C GLU A 514 -15.74 -5.06 -18.50
N LEU A 515 -14.88 -5.01 -17.48
CA LEU A 515 -14.39 -3.77 -16.89
C LEU A 515 -13.25 -3.15 -17.71
N THR A 516 -13.57 -2.76 -18.94
CA THR A 516 -12.71 -1.96 -19.81
C THR A 516 -13.08 -0.48 -19.74
N TRP A 517 -12.14 0.40 -20.10
CA TRP A 517 -12.39 1.83 -20.15
C TRP A 517 -13.54 2.20 -21.08
N GLU A 518 -13.64 1.54 -22.24
CA GLU A 518 -14.68 1.77 -23.24
C GLU A 518 -16.07 1.37 -22.72
N ASN A 519 -16.14 0.37 -21.85
CA ASN A 519 -17.39 -0.10 -21.27
C ASN A 519 -17.81 0.69 -20.01
N VAL A 520 -16.85 1.16 -19.21
CA VAL A 520 -17.12 1.86 -17.94
C VAL A 520 -17.30 3.37 -18.15
N SER A 521 -16.47 4.00 -18.99
CA SER A 521 -16.51 5.46 -19.19
C SER A 521 -17.87 6.04 -19.64
N PRO A 522 -18.72 5.34 -20.42
CA PRO A 522 -20.06 5.87 -20.76
C PRO A 522 -20.99 6.03 -19.56
N PHE A 523 -20.71 5.37 -18.43
CA PHE A 523 -21.50 5.48 -17.20
C PHE A 523 -21.01 6.59 -16.27
N LEU A 524 -19.91 7.28 -16.60
CA LEU A 524 -19.49 8.50 -15.92
C LEU A 524 -20.36 9.67 -16.40
N VAL A 525 -21.47 9.90 -15.69
CA VAL A 525 -22.49 10.88 -16.07
C VAL A 525 -22.61 12.02 -15.04
N GLY A 526 -23.32 13.09 -15.41
CA GLY A 526 -23.61 14.19 -14.48
C GLY A 526 -22.34 14.89 -14.01
N ALA A 527 -22.13 14.96 -12.69
CA ALA A 527 -20.92 15.57 -12.12
C ALA A 527 -19.64 14.77 -12.43
N CYS A 528 -19.76 13.47 -12.70
CA CYS A 528 -18.62 12.59 -12.97
C CYS A 528 -18.13 12.63 -14.43
N SER A 529 -18.90 13.22 -15.36
CA SER A 529 -18.58 13.14 -16.79
C SER A 529 -17.30 13.87 -17.18
N GLY A 530 -16.87 14.86 -16.38
CA GLY A 530 -15.60 15.56 -16.58
C GLY A 530 -14.37 14.63 -16.52
N ALA A 531 -14.48 13.52 -15.78
CA ALA A 531 -13.40 12.54 -15.66
C ALA A 531 -13.08 11.84 -16.99
N VAL A 532 -14.04 11.74 -17.92
CA VAL A 532 -13.82 11.06 -19.21
C VAL A 532 -12.78 11.79 -20.04
N ASP A 533 -12.98 13.10 -20.25
CA ASP A 533 -12.04 13.93 -21.00
C ASP A 533 -10.70 14.03 -20.26
N TYR A 534 -10.74 14.14 -18.93
CA TYR A 534 -9.54 14.16 -18.09
C TYR A 534 -8.66 12.91 -18.27
N VAL A 535 -9.24 11.71 -18.16
CA VAL A 535 -8.53 10.44 -18.32
C VAL A 535 -7.99 10.31 -19.75
N ASN A 536 -8.81 10.67 -20.74
CA ASN A 536 -8.42 10.61 -22.14
C ASN A 536 -7.27 11.57 -22.48
N ASP A 537 -7.24 12.77 -21.90
CA ASP A 537 -6.17 13.75 -22.10
C ASP A 537 -4.84 13.26 -21.50
N ILE A 538 -4.87 12.56 -20.37
CA ILE A 538 -3.67 12.06 -19.68
C ILE A 538 -3.13 10.77 -20.32
N SER A 539 -4.02 9.93 -20.86
CA SER A 539 -3.67 8.60 -21.39
C SER A 539 -3.37 8.54 -22.89
N GLN A 540 -3.34 9.69 -23.58
CA GLN A 540 -3.05 9.81 -25.01
C GLN A 540 -1.62 10.18 -25.34
#